data_AF-A0A959PR88-F1
#
_entry.id   AF-A0A959PR88-F1
#
_cell.length_a   1.000
_cell.length_b   1.000
_cell.length_c   1.000
_cell.angle_alpha   90.00
_cell.angle_beta   90.00
_cell.angle_gamma   90.00
#
_symmetry.space_group_name_H-M   'P 1'
#
loop_
_entity.id
_entity.type
_entity.pdbx_description
1 polymer ?
#
loop_
_entity_poly.entity_id
_entity_poly.type
_entity_poly.pdbx_seq_one_letter_code
_entity_poly.pdbx_strand_id
1 'polypeptide(L)'
;MEIIAGENPADPTTWQWTNADTMFVSLVKEAHKRNMRIILDFSWNHTGRQFWAWKDLVKNQQNSPYADWYEVNRFDDPATTANEFDYSGWVGTKALPEWKKVGVVKGEEGKPFEGTLHPGVKDHIFQVTKRWMDPNNDGDFSDGIDGMRLDVADKVPSGFWRAFRQFVRSINPEFYLVGENWWKNWPDTLMDPAPWVQGDIFDAVMHYQWYKPTRGYFIGGVDSLSKQAWQDSMIRIFGAYRPETARAMMNVAGTHDSPRMATSLKNKNKYKYHCKPPEDPTYRTDYPLDDVWALVKLFQVHQFTFVGSPHIFNGDELGMWGADDPDNRK
;
A
#
# COMPACT_ATOMS: atom_id res chain seq x y z
N MET A 1 25.25 6.57 -11.08
CA MET A 1 25.62 5.14 -10.96
C MET A 1 26.94 4.96 -10.23
N GLU A 2 27.92 5.86 -10.36
CA GLU A 2 29.21 5.76 -9.65
C GLU A 2 29.09 5.76 -8.11
N ILE A 3 28.20 6.57 -7.53
CA ILE A 3 27.98 6.62 -6.07
C ILE A 3 27.52 5.27 -5.52
N ILE A 4 26.44 4.70 -6.10
CA ILE A 4 25.86 3.41 -5.68
C ILE A 4 26.85 2.26 -5.85
N ALA A 5 27.75 2.33 -6.85
CA ALA A 5 28.76 1.30 -7.08
C ALA A 5 29.82 1.22 -5.98
N GLY A 6 29.98 2.28 -5.17
CA GLY A 6 30.90 2.32 -4.03
C GLY A 6 30.28 1.83 -2.71
N GLU A 7 28.98 1.51 -2.69
CA GLU A 7 28.27 1.08 -1.49
C GLU A 7 28.28 -0.44 -1.36
N ASN A 8 28.29 -0.92 -0.12
CA ASN A 8 27.84 -2.27 0.19
C ASN A 8 26.36 -2.19 0.58
N PRO A 9 25.42 -2.62 -0.28
CA PRO A 9 24.00 -2.46 0.01
C PRO A 9 23.49 -3.33 1.18
N ALA A 10 24.29 -4.29 1.64
CA ALA A 10 24.03 -5.06 2.87
C ALA A 10 24.55 -4.37 4.16
N ASP A 11 25.36 -3.31 4.04
CA ASP A 11 25.91 -2.57 5.17
C ASP A 11 25.47 -1.09 5.13
N PRO A 12 24.52 -0.67 5.99
CA PRO A 12 23.97 0.68 5.99
C PRO A 12 24.99 1.77 6.29
N THR A 13 26.13 1.43 6.92
CA THR A 13 27.18 2.40 7.21
C THR A 13 27.91 2.87 5.95
N THR A 14 27.76 2.14 4.85
CA THR A 14 28.38 2.46 3.56
C THR A 14 27.45 3.23 2.62
N TRP A 15 26.15 3.32 2.94
CA TRP A 15 25.14 3.91 2.05
C TRP A 15 25.31 5.43 1.95
N GLN A 16 25.38 5.94 0.73
CA GLN A 16 25.58 7.35 0.44
C GLN A 16 24.30 7.98 -0.07
N TRP A 17 24.14 9.28 0.15
CA TRP A 17 23.01 10.03 -0.38
C TRP A 17 23.26 10.32 -1.86
N THR A 18 22.39 9.84 -2.74
CA THR A 18 22.44 10.23 -4.15
C THR A 18 21.86 11.63 -4.34
N ASN A 19 22.06 12.20 -5.53
CA ASN A 19 21.42 13.47 -5.89
C ASN A 19 19.89 13.37 -5.83
N ALA A 20 19.31 12.23 -6.25
CA ALA A 20 17.87 12.02 -6.19
C ALA A 20 17.36 11.98 -4.74
N ASP A 21 18.07 11.27 -3.86
CA ASP A 21 17.70 11.20 -2.45
C ASP A 21 17.77 12.58 -1.79
N THR A 22 18.84 13.34 -2.07
CA THR A 22 19.03 14.70 -1.53
C THR A 22 17.95 15.67 -2.04
N MET A 23 17.54 15.53 -3.30
CA MET A 23 16.42 16.30 -3.86
C MET A 23 15.10 15.94 -3.16
N PHE A 24 14.86 14.66 -2.86
CA PHE A 24 13.67 14.25 -2.11
C PHE A 24 13.67 14.79 -0.68
N VAL A 25 14.80 14.72 0.04
CA VAL A 25 14.93 15.34 1.38
C VAL A 25 14.67 16.85 1.31
N SER A 26 15.09 17.52 0.24
CA SER A 26 14.79 18.94 0.02
C SER A 26 13.29 19.18 -0.19
N LEU A 27 12.59 18.29 -0.91
CA LEU A 27 11.13 18.33 -1.04
C LEU A 27 10.43 18.18 0.33
N VAL A 28 10.89 17.24 1.16
CA VAL A 28 10.36 17.03 2.51
C VAL A 28 10.48 18.31 3.34
N LYS A 29 11.67 18.92 3.38
CA LYS A 29 11.91 20.21 4.06
C LYS A 29 10.96 21.31 3.58
N GLU A 30 10.75 21.43 2.27
CA GLU A 30 9.84 22.42 1.69
C GLU A 30 8.36 22.14 2.00
N ALA A 31 7.95 20.87 2.06
CA ALA A 31 6.61 20.49 2.47
C ALA A 31 6.37 20.84 3.95
N HIS A 32 7.33 20.55 4.82
CA HIS A 32 7.25 20.85 6.25
C HIS A 32 7.14 22.36 6.53
N LYS A 33 7.85 23.21 5.76
CA LYS A 33 7.69 24.68 5.84
C LYS A 33 6.26 25.17 5.57
N ARG A 34 5.43 24.34 4.93
CA ARG A 34 4.03 24.61 4.59
C ARG A 34 3.06 23.82 5.47
N ASN A 35 3.54 23.24 6.57
CA ASN A 35 2.78 22.35 7.46
C ASN A 35 2.14 21.15 6.74
N MET A 36 2.74 20.71 5.63
CA MET A 36 2.34 19.48 4.94
C MET A 36 3.22 18.33 5.41
N ARG A 37 2.62 17.17 5.62
CA ARG A 37 3.30 15.94 6.02
C ARG A 37 3.53 15.05 4.80
N ILE A 38 4.62 14.28 4.77
CA ILE A 38 4.97 13.36 3.68
C ILE A 38 4.81 11.91 4.14
N ILE A 39 3.96 11.17 3.44
CA ILE A 39 3.81 9.72 3.61
C ILE A 39 4.39 9.06 2.36
N LEU A 40 5.30 8.10 2.53
CA LEU A 40 5.92 7.40 1.41
C LEU A 40 5.39 5.97 1.29
N ASP A 41 5.25 5.49 0.05
CA ASP A 41 4.80 4.13 -0.25
C ASP A 41 5.97 3.13 -0.18
N PHE A 42 5.75 2.00 0.47
CA PHE A 42 6.74 0.93 0.57
C PHE A 42 6.12 -0.46 0.40
N SER A 43 6.78 -1.29 -0.41
CA SER A 43 6.44 -2.71 -0.56
C SER A 43 7.41 -3.61 0.20
N TRP A 44 6.97 -4.03 1.39
CA TRP A 44 7.70 -4.95 2.26
C TRP A 44 7.30 -6.42 2.05
N ASN A 45 6.44 -6.72 1.07
CA ASN A 45 6.12 -8.11 0.70
C ASN A 45 7.12 -8.68 -0.31
N HIS A 46 7.62 -7.86 -1.24
CA HIS A 46 8.37 -8.32 -2.39
C HIS A 46 9.36 -7.26 -2.89
N THR A 47 10.20 -7.64 -3.85
CA THR A 47 11.13 -6.71 -4.52
C THR A 47 10.94 -6.75 -6.03
N GLY A 48 11.51 -5.78 -6.74
CA GLY A 48 11.76 -5.92 -8.17
C GLY A 48 13.03 -6.73 -8.45
N ARG A 49 13.12 -7.35 -9.63
CA ARG A 49 14.30 -8.15 -10.05
C ARG A 49 15.61 -7.36 -10.21
N GLN A 50 15.58 -6.04 -10.07
CA GLN A 50 16.78 -5.22 -10.09
C GLN A 50 17.40 -5.03 -8.70
N PHE A 51 16.72 -5.49 -7.64
CA PHE A 51 17.24 -5.44 -6.29
C PHE A 51 18.55 -6.22 -6.17
N TRP A 52 19.50 -5.67 -5.43
CA TRP A 52 20.88 -6.15 -5.40
C TRP A 52 20.98 -7.59 -4.85
N ALA A 53 20.22 -7.92 -3.81
CA ALA A 53 20.23 -9.27 -3.23
C ALA A 53 19.62 -10.30 -4.21
N TRP A 54 18.58 -9.89 -4.94
CA TRP A 54 17.98 -10.71 -5.98
C TRP A 54 18.95 -10.99 -7.13
N LYS A 55 19.66 -9.97 -7.60
CA LYS A 55 20.68 -10.12 -8.65
C LYS A 55 21.80 -11.06 -8.22
N ASP A 56 22.24 -10.95 -6.97
CA ASP A 56 23.26 -11.84 -6.42
C ASP A 56 22.75 -13.29 -6.32
N LEU A 57 21.52 -13.50 -5.84
CA LEU A 57 20.86 -14.80 -5.81
C LEU A 57 20.76 -15.42 -7.21
N VAL A 58 20.29 -14.69 -8.21
CA VAL A 58 20.19 -15.21 -9.59
C VAL A 58 21.56 -15.60 -10.14
N LYS A 59 22.61 -14.83 -9.83
CA LYS A 59 23.98 -15.08 -10.31
C LYS A 59 24.65 -16.26 -9.60
N ASN A 60 24.52 -16.34 -8.28
CA ASN A 60 25.29 -17.24 -7.44
C ASN A 60 24.48 -18.45 -6.94
N GLN A 61 23.16 -18.48 -7.19
CA GLN A 61 22.24 -19.54 -6.83
C GLN A 61 22.37 -19.89 -5.33
N GLN A 62 22.45 -21.19 -5.00
CA GLN A 62 22.63 -21.70 -3.63
C GLN A 62 23.87 -21.17 -2.89
N ASN A 63 24.85 -20.61 -3.61
CA ASN A 63 26.04 -20.02 -3.00
C ASN A 63 25.87 -18.54 -2.66
N SER A 64 24.73 -17.92 -3.02
CA SER A 64 24.45 -16.54 -2.63
C SER A 64 24.23 -16.44 -1.11
N PRO A 65 24.86 -15.47 -0.43
CA PRO A 65 24.55 -15.20 0.98
C PRO A 65 23.11 -14.70 1.19
N TYR A 66 22.41 -14.34 0.11
CA TYR A 66 21.03 -13.87 0.12
C TYR A 66 20.05 -14.93 -0.42
N ALA A 67 20.51 -16.16 -0.65
CA ALA A 67 19.65 -17.25 -1.13
C ALA A 67 18.43 -17.46 -0.22
N ASP A 68 18.62 -17.34 1.10
CA ASP A 68 17.54 -17.51 2.08
C ASP A 68 16.70 -16.26 2.33
N TRP A 69 16.98 -15.14 1.65
CA TRP A 69 16.13 -13.94 1.72
C TRP A 69 14.83 -14.10 0.93
N TYR A 70 14.77 -15.09 0.04
CA TYR A 70 13.65 -15.33 -0.87
C TYR A 70 13.11 -16.75 -0.70
N GLU A 71 11.85 -16.95 -1.07
CA GLU A 71 11.24 -18.27 -1.10
C GLU A 71 11.61 -18.97 -2.42
N VAL A 72 12.79 -19.61 -2.44
CA VAL A 72 13.28 -20.38 -3.60
C VAL A 72 12.69 -21.79 -3.58
N ASN A 73 11.98 -22.16 -4.63
CA ASN A 73 11.38 -23.49 -4.79
C ASN A 73 12.37 -24.48 -5.40
N ARG A 74 13.24 -24.00 -6.31
CA ARG A 74 14.24 -24.80 -7.01
C ARG A 74 15.42 -23.94 -7.45
N PHE A 75 16.64 -24.43 -7.22
CA PHE A 75 17.86 -23.86 -7.81
C PHE A 75 18.13 -24.46 -9.19
N ASP A 76 18.83 -23.70 -10.02
CA ASP A 76 19.27 -24.16 -11.35
C ASP A 76 20.32 -25.29 -11.24
N ASP A 77 20.19 -26.34 -12.06
CA ASP A 77 21.21 -27.39 -12.15
C ASP A 77 22.18 -27.06 -13.29
N PRO A 78 23.46 -26.73 -13.00
CA PRO A 78 24.42 -26.38 -14.04
C PRO A 78 24.76 -27.56 -14.99
N ALA A 79 24.32 -28.78 -14.69
CA ALA A 79 24.48 -29.94 -15.55
C ALA A 79 23.40 -30.06 -16.64
N THR A 80 22.32 -29.29 -16.56
CA THR A 80 21.23 -29.30 -17.56
C THR A 80 21.36 -28.11 -18.52
N THR A 81 20.66 -28.19 -19.65
CA THR A 81 20.66 -27.11 -20.66
C THR A 81 19.54 -26.09 -20.45
N ALA A 82 18.55 -26.42 -19.61
CA ALA A 82 17.40 -25.59 -19.34
C ALA A 82 17.56 -24.93 -17.96
N ASN A 83 17.27 -23.64 -17.86
CA ASN A 83 17.26 -22.98 -16.56
C ASN A 83 15.99 -23.41 -15.79
N GLU A 84 16.18 -24.09 -14.65
CA GLU A 84 15.07 -24.55 -13.81
C GLU A 84 14.89 -23.77 -12.50
N PHE A 85 15.56 -22.63 -12.37
CA PHE A 85 15.44 -21.74 -11.23
C PHE A 85 13.98 -21.30 -11.04
N ASP A 86 13.41 -21.63 -9.88
CA ASP A 86 12.03 -21.33 -9.52
C ASP A 86 11.92 -20.80 -8.09
N TYR A 87 10.98 -19.88 -7.89
CA TYR A 87 10.78 -19.13 -6.65
C TYR A 87 9.37 -18.58 -6.55
N SER A 88 8.93 -18.22 -5.36
CA SER A 88 7.63 -17.59 -5.16
C SER A 88 7.69 -16.09 -5.48
N GLY A 89 6.71 -15.65 -6.27
CA GLY A 89 6.51 -14.24 -6.60
C GLY A 89 5.10 -13.81 -6.23
N TRP A 90 4.90 -12.51 -6.02
CA TRP A 90 3.61 -11.97 -5.61
C TRP A 90 2.53 -12.31 -6.63
N VAL A 91 1.43 -12.92 -6.15
CA VAL A 91 0.34 -13.49 -6.95
C VAL A 91 0.81 -14.39 -8.11
N GLY A 92 1.96 -15.04 -7.95
CA GLY A 92 2.59 -15.89 -8.96
C GLY A 92 3.45 -15.15 -10.00
N THR A 93 3.54 -13.82 -9.92
CA THR A 93 4.29 -12.99 -10.87
C THR A 93 5.78 -13.06 -10.60
N LYS A 94 6.55 -13.65 -11.53
CA LYS A 94 8.01 -13.78 -11.42
C LYS A 94 8.77 -12.44 -11.52
N ALA A 95 8.11 -11.35 -11.92
CA ALA A 95 8.71 -10.02 -11.88
C ALA A 95 8.85 -9.46 -10.46
N LEU A 96 8.15 -10.05 -9.49
CA LEU A 96 8.00 -9.55 -8.12
C LEU A 96 8.33 -10.65 -7.10
N PRO A 97 9.61 -11.08 -7.01
CA PRO A 97 10.05 -12.09 -6.04
C PRO A 97 9.72 -11.69 -4.61
N GLU A 98 9.10 -12.62 -3.86
CA GLU A 98 8.68 -12.38 -2.48
C GLU A 98 9.81 -12.61 -1.48
N TRP A 99 9.82 -11.78 -0.45
CA TRP A 99 10.66 -12.02 0.72
C TRP A 99 10.25 -13.29 1.44
N LYS A 100 11.26 -14.02 1.95
CA LYS A 100 11.02 -15.22 2.75
C LYS A 100 10.34 -14.87 4.08
N LYS A 101 9.25 -15.59 4.35
CA LYS A 101 8.46 -15.51 5.58
C LYS A 101 8.80 -16.73 6.46
N VAL A 102 9.10 -16.51 7.73
CA VAL A 102 9.52 -17.55 8.68
C VAL A 102 8.61 -17.61 9.90
N GLY A 103 8.48 -18.79 10.49
CA GLY A 103 7.61 -19.01 11.65
C GLY A 103 6.13 -18.79 11.36
N VAL A 104 5.72 -18.96 10.09
CA VAL A 104 4.34 -18.71 9.65
C VAL A 104 3.40 -19.73 10.29
N VAL A 105 2.37 -19.24 10.98
CA VAL A 105 1.25 -20.07 11.45
C VAL A 105 0.07 -19.82 10.53
N LYS A 106 -0.50 -20.89 9.98
CA LYS A 106 -1.63 -20.79 9.05
C LYS A 106 -2.79 -20.05 9.73
N GLY A 107 -3.13 -18.88 9.19
CA GLY A 107 -4.22 -18.04 9.66
C GLY A 107 -5.53 -18.27 8.92
N GLU A 108 -6.54 -17.51 9.30
CA GLU A 108 -7.79 -17.38 8.55
C GLU A 108 -7.62 -16.37 7.42
N GLU A 109 -8.20 -16.67 6.25
CA GLU A 109 -8.19 -15.77 5.10
C GLU A 109 -8.89 -14.43 5.42
N GLY A 110 -8.24 -13.34 5.03
CA GLY A 110 -8.71 -11.98 5.32
C GLY A 110 -8.52 -11.56 6.78
N LYS A 111 -7.63 -12.22 7.52
CA LYS A 111 -7.13 -11.79 8.84
C LYS A 111 -5.61 -11.72 8.86
N PRO A 112 -5.00 -10.97 9.80
CA PRO A 112 -3.56 -11.03 10.02
C PRO A 112 -3.15 -12.48 10.36
N PHE A 113 -1.99 -12.90 9.90
CA PHE A 113 -1.42 -14.21 10.18
C PHE A 113 -0.07 -14.08 10.88
N GLU A 114 0.22 -14.98 11.80
CA GLU A 114 1.44 -14.92 12.62
C GLU A 114 2.68 -15.37 11.84
N GLY A 115 3.85 -14.92 12.29
CA GLY A 115 5.15 -15.14 11.68
C GLY A 115 5.98 -13.86 11.62
N THR A 116 7.09 -13.89 10.90
CA THR A 116 7.91 -12.70 10.62
C THR A 116 8.61 -12.84 9.27
N LEU A 117 9.25 -11.78 8.78
CA LEU A 117 10.21 -11.87 7.67
C LEU A 117 11.55 -12.45 8.17
N HIS A 118 12.30 -13.06 7.25
CA HIS A 118 13.66 -13.54 7.49
C HIS A 118 14.52 -12.45 8.18
N PRO A 119 15.35 -12.79 9.20
CA PRO A 119 16.06 -11.78 10.00
C PRO A 119 16.87 -10.77 9.18
N GLY A 120 17.64 -11.23 8.20
CA GLY A 120 18.42 -10.32 7.35
C GLY A 120 17.56 -9.36 6.51
N VAL A 121 16.38 -9.82 6.07
CA VAL A 121 15.41 -8.96 5.35
C VAL A 121 14.79 -7.95 6.30
N LYS A 122 14.37 -8.40 7.49
CA LYS A 122 13.80 -7.55 8.53
C LYS A 122 14.78 -6.43 8.93
N ASP A 123 16.03 -6.79 9.16
CA ASP A 123 17.07 -5.83 9.53
C ASP A 123 17.32 -4.83 8.41
N HIS A 124 17.42 -5.29 7.15
CA HIS A 124 17.57 -4.39 6.00
C HIS A 124 16.40 -3.40 5.89
N ILE A 125 15.15 -3.86 6.02
CA ILE A 125 13.96 -3.00 6.00
C ILE A 125 14.03 -1.96 7.13
N PHE A 126 14.41 -2.37 8.34
CA PHE A 126 14.50 -1.44 9.48
C PHE A 126 15.55 -0.35 9.23
N GLN A 127 16.69 -0.69 8.61
CA GLN A 127 17.72 0.28 8.25
C GLN A 127 17.26 1.25 7.15
N VAL A 128 16.57 0.74 6.11
CA VAL A 128 15.95 1.58 5.08
C VAL A 128 14.92 2.52 5.70
N THR A 129 14.07 2.01 6.59
CA THR A 129 13.07 2.80 7.29
C THR A 129 13.70 3.92 8.11
N LYS A 130 14.69 3.60 8.95
CA LYS A 130 15.41 4.60 9.75
C LYS A 130 16.00 5.71 8.87
N ARG A 131 16.64 5.34 7.76
CA ARG A 131 17.25 6.28 6.82
C ARG A 131 16.27 7.32 6.28
N TRP A 132 15.02 6.95 6.03
CA TRP A 132 14.02 7.90 5.53
C TRP A 132 13.29 8.66 6.64
N MET A 133 13.25 8.11 7.86
CA MET A 133 12.64 8.75 9.03
C MET A 133 13.54 9.84 9.64
N ASP A 134 14.86 9.64 9.58
CA ASP A 134 15.86 10.56 10.14
C ASP A 134 17.12 10.55 9.25
N PRO A 135 17.07 11.23 8.09
CA PRO A 135 18.13 11.18 7.06
C PRO A 135 19.55 11.52 7.53
N ASN A 136 19.68 12.41 8.49
CA ASN A 136 20.96 12.85 9.04
C ASN A 136 21.25 12.24 10.43
N ASN A 137 20.30 11.46 10.99
CA ASN A 137 20.42 10.76 12.26
C ASN A 137 20.72 11.72 13.43
N ASP A 138 20.09 12.90 13.45
CA ASP A 138 20.25 13.90 14.50
C ASP A 138 19.06 13.95 15.48
N GLY A 139 17.99 13.20 15.21
CA GLY A 139 16.76 13.18 16.01
C GLY A 139 15.81 14.35 15.73
N ASP A 140 16.10 15.21 14.74
CA ASP A 140 15.18 16.21 14.19
C ASP A 140 14.49 15.66 12.93
N PHE A 141 13.22 15.30 13.05
CA PHE A 141 12.43 14.77 11.94
C PHE A 141 11.98 15.84 10.93
N SER A 142 12.48 17.07 11.02
CA SER A 142 12.16 18.14 10.07
C SER A 142 12.59 17.85 8.63
N ASP A 143 13.39 16.81 8.41
CA ASP A 143 13.78 16.34 7.08
C ASP A 143 13.53 14.87 6.77
N GLY A 144 12.91 14.15 7.71
CA GLY A 144 12.40 12.82 7.51
C GLY A 144 10.95 12.80 7.02
N ILE A 145 10.54 11.68 6.42
CA ILE A 145 9.12 11.46 6.13
C ILE A 145 8.33 11.31 7.44
N ASP A 146 7.01 11.54 7.40
CA ASP A 146 6.13 11.49 8.57
C ASP A 146 5.32 10.20 8.68
N GLY A 147 5.33 9.38 7.63
CA GLY A 147 4.61 8.12 7.63
C GLY A 147 4.93 7.20 6.46
N MET A 148 4.37 5.99 6.53
CA MET A 148 4.47 4.99 5.47
C MET A 148 3.10 4.42 5.11
N ARG A 149 2.82 4.37 3.79
CA ARG A 149 1.80 3.52 3.20
C ARG A 149 2.43 2.17 2.88
N LEU A 150 1.85 1.11 3.40
CA LEU A 150 2.41 -0.24 3.35
C LEU A 150 1.61 -1.09 2.35
N ASP A 151 2.20 -1.29 1.18
CA ASP A 151 1.66 -2.05 0.05
C ASP A 151 1.39 -3.51 0.43
N VAL A 152 0.24 -4.03 -0.02
CA VAL A 152 -0.21 -5.42 0.23
C VAL A 152 0.08 -5.93 1.64
N ALA A 153 -0.23 -5.09 2.64
CA ALA A 153 0.13 -5.33 4.03
C ALA A 153 -0.45 -6.64 4.59
N ASP A 154 -1.55 -7.12 4.02
CA ASP A 154 -2.17 -8.40 4.36
C ASP A 154 -1.32 -9.62 3.96
N LYS A 155 -0.27 -9.46 3.14
CA LYS A 155 0.65 -10.52 2.71
C LYS A 155 1.91 -10.62 3.56
N VAL A 156 2.11 -9.72 4.49
CA VAL A 156 3.26 -9.71 5.42
C VAL A 156 2.78 -10.12 6.82
N PRO A 157 3.52 -11.00 7.54
CA PRO A 157 3.09 -11.50 8.84
C PRO A 157 2.91 -10.42 9.91
N SER A 158 1.90 -10.58 10.78
CA SER A 158 1.58 -9.67 11.88
C SER A 158 2.73 -9.50 12.89
N GLY A 159 3.51 -10.56 13.15
CA GLY A 159 4.66 -10.49 14.05
C GLY A 159 5.77 -9.57 13.53
N PHE A 160 5.96 -9.50 12.20
CA PHE A 160 6.81 -8.48 11.60
C PHE A 160 6.21 -7.09 11.82
N TRP A 161 4.92 -6.90 11.53
CA TRP A 161 4.28 -5.59 11.67
C TRP A 161 4.30 -5.03 13.09
N ARG A 162 4.09 -5.87 14.11
CA ARG A 162 4.23 -5.44 15.52
C ARG A 162 5.65 -4.98 15.84
N ALA A 163 6.65 -5.74 15.39
CA ALA A 163 8.05 -5.36 15.57
C ALA A 163 8.39 -4.07 14.80
N PHE A 164 7.86 -3.94 13.58
CA PHE A 164 8.04 -2.75 12.75
C PHE A 164 7.42 -1.51 13.42
N ARG A 165 6.19 -1.62 13.94
CA ARG A 165 5.55 -0.56 14.71
C ARG A 165 6.40 -0.14 15.92
N GLN A 166 6.85 -1.10 16.71
CA GLN A 166 7.71 -0.81 17.87
C GLN A 166 8.99 -0.07 17.47
N PHE A 167 9.61 -0.48 16.36
CA PHE A 167 10.81 0.15 15.83
C PHE A 167 10.55 1.58 15.33
N VAL A 168 9.52 1.83 14.52
CA VAL A 168 9.24 3.20 14.06
C VAL A 168 8.86 4.11 15.22
N ARG A 169 8.10 3.61 16.21
CA ARG A 169 7.69 4.40 17.38
C ARG A 169 8.85 4.68 18.34
N SER A 170 9.90 3.86 18.36
CA SER A 170 11.10 4.16 19.14
C SER A 170 11.97 5.25 18.52
N ILE A 171 11.84 5.49 17.21
CA ILE A 171 12.47 6.59 16.50
C ILE A 171 11.59 7.84 16.62
N ASN A 172 10.38 7.81 16.06
CA ASN A 172 9.44 8.92 16.07
C ASN A 172 8.06 8.43 16.57
N PRO A 173 7.63 8.83 17.78
CA PRO A 173 6.37 8.40 18.36
C PRO A 173 5.13 8.94 17.63
N GLU A 174 5.27 9.90 16.71
CA GLU A 174 4.18 10.47 15.89
C GLU A 174 4.10 9.87 14.47
N PHE A 175 5.05 9.01 14.08
CA PHE A 175 5.13 8.45 12.72
C PHE A 175 3.88 7.66 12.29
N TYR A 176 3.26 8.01 11.17
CA TYR A 176 1.96 7.45 10.77
C TYR A 176 2.10 6.19 9.91
N LEU A 177 1.48 5.08 10.32
CA LEU A 177 1.45 3.82 9.58
C LEU A 177 0.05 3.55 9.00
N VAL A 178 -0.04 3.48 7.68
CA VAL A 178 -1.27 3.14 6.95
C VAL A 178 -1.08 1.87 6.12
N GLY A 179 -1.83 0.81 6.46
CA GLY A 179 -1.80 -0.46 5.73
C GLY A 179 -2.70 -0.48 4.52
N GLU A 180 -2.26 -1.12 3.44
CA GLU A 180 -3.15 -1.52 2.36
C GLU A 180 -3.77 -2.90 2.63
N ASN A 181 -5.08 -2.89 2.91
CA ASN A 181 -5.87 -4.07 3.22
C ASN A 181 -7.19 -4.02 2.45
N TRP A 182 -7.27 -4.73 1.33
CA TRP A 182 -8.34 -4.51 0.37
C TRP A 182 -9.37 -5.64 0.33
N TRP A 183 -8.99 -6.80 -0.22
CA TRP A 183 -9.92 -7.88 -0.55
C TRP A 183 -9.74 -9.06 0.38
N LYS A 184 -10.85 -9.55 0.94
CA LYS A 184 -10.90 -10.92 1.44
C LYS A 184 -11.08 -11.86 0.25
N ASN A 185 -12.18 -11.66 -0.50
CA ASN A 185 -12.50 -12.41 -1.72
C ASN A 185 -12.89 -11.42 -2.80
N TRP A 186 -12.03 -11.20 -3.80
CA TRP A 186 -12.36 -10.33 -4.93
C TRP A 186 -13.39 -11.00 -5.85
N PRO A 187 -14.40 -10.28 -6.38
CA PRO A 187 -14.74 -8.87 -6.16
C PRO A 187 -15.82 -8.63 -5.07
N ASP A 188 -16.21 -9.68 -4.35
CA ASP A 188 -17.41 -9.67 -3.51
C ASP A 188 -17.18 -9.03 -2.13
N THR A 189 -16.15 -9.50 -1.43
CA THR A 189 -15.99 -9.26 0.00
C THR A 189 -14.71 -8.50 0.28
N LEU A 190 -14.85 -7.29 0.80
CA LEU A 190 -13.73 -6.52 1.32
C LEU A 190 -13.22 -7.13 2.63
N MET A 191 -11.92 -6.96 2.88
CA MET A 191 -11.31 -7.38 4.13
C MET A 191 -11.89 -6.58 5.31
N ASP A 192 -11.98 -7.14 6.51
CA ASP A 192 -12.29 -6.36 7.71
C ASP A 192 -10.99 -5.74 8.23
N PRO A 193 -10.81 -4.42 8.28
CA PRO A 193 -9.54 -3.83 8.70
C PRO A 193 -9.37 -3.79 10.21
N ALA A 194 -10.43 -4.05 11.01
CA ALA A 194 -10.38 -3.94 12.46
C ALA A 194 -9.20 -4.70 13.10
N PRO A 195 -8.88 -5.95 12.69
CA PRO A 195 -7.74 -6.69 13.24
C PRO A 195 -6.37 -6.03 13.05
N TRP A 196 -6.21 -5.14 12.07
CA TRP A 196 -4.93 -4.46 11.78
C TRP A 196 -4.74 -3.15 12.53
N VAL A 197 -5.80 -2.60 13.12
CA VAL A 197 -5.79 -1.25 13.73
C VAL A 197 -6.11 -1.28 15.23
N GLN A 198 -5.84 -2.41 15.88
CA GLN A 198 -6.02 -2.57 17.33
C GLN A 198 -4.97 -1.84 18.17
N GLY A 199 -4.03 -1.12 17.54
CA GLY A 199 -3.02 -0.27 18.20
C GLY A 199 -1.63 -0.90 18.29
N ASP A 200 -1.47 -2.16 17.86
CA ASP A 200 -0.22 -2.92 17.86
C ASP A 200 0.41 -3.05 16.45
N ILE A 201 -0.36 -2.83 15.38
CA ILE A 201 0.10 -2.95 13.98
C ILE A 201 0.06 -1.58 13.28
N PHE A 202 -1.10 -1.16 12.76
CA PHE A 202 -1.24 0.10 12.02
C PHE A 202 -2.08 1.13 12.78
N ASP A 203 -1.91 2.40 12.42
CA ASP A 203 -2.78 3.47 12.92
C ASP A 203 -4.07 3.55 12.11
N ALA A 204 -3.99 3.19 10.83
CA ALA A 204 -5.07 3.24 9.87
C ALA A 204 -4.87 2.24 8.74
N VAL A 205 -5.87 2.14 7.87
CA VAL A 205 -5.76 1.48 6.57
C VAL A 205 -6.25 2.40 5.46
N MET A 206 -5.93 2.05 4.21
CA MET A 206 -6.67 2.54 3.04
C MET A 206 -8.11 2.02 3.13
N HIS A 207 -9.04 2.89 3.50
CA HIS A 207 -10.32 2.48 4.08
C HIS A 207 -11.39 2.14 3.02
N TYR A 208 -11.10 1.23 2.08
CA TYR A 208 -12.03 0.84 1.00
C TYR A 208 -13.42 0.40 1.48
N GLN A 209 -13.53 -0.06 2.74
CA GLN A 209 -14.74 -0.47 3.43
C GLN A 209 -15.71 0.69 3.68
N TRP A 210 -15.22 1.92 3.82
CA TRP A 210 -16.07 3.12 3.84
C TRP A 210 -16.58 3.45 2.44
N TYR A 211 -15.72 3.31 1.43
CA TYR A 211 -15.97 3.78 0.06
C TYR A 211 -17.04 2.94 -0.64
N LYS A 212 -16.89 1.60 -0.68
CA LYS A 212 -17.80 0.70 -1.42
C LYS A 212 -19.29 0.90 -1.05
N PRO A 213 -19.71 0.84 0.24
CA PRO A 213 -21.10 1.06 0.60
C PRO A 213 -21.55 2.51 0.38
N THR A 214 -20.69 3.51 0.60
CA THR A 214 -21.02 4.92 0.36
C THR A 214 -21.26 5.18 -1.12
N ARG A 215 -20.41 4.64 -2.00
CA ARG A 215 -20.63 4.65 -3.45
C ARG A 215 -21.97 4.01 -3.81
N GLY A 216 -22.27 2.82 -3.27
CA GLY A 216 -23.52 2.12 -3.51
C GLY A 216 -24.77 2.93 -3.14
N TYR A 217 -24.71 3.68 -2.03
CA TYR A 217 -25.77 4.60 -1.63
C TYR A 217 -25.91 5.80 -2.58
N PHE A 218 -24.80 6.41 -2.99
CA PHE A 218 -24.80 7.64 -3.79
C PHE A 218 -25.24 7.42 -5.24
N ILE A 219 -24.87 6.27 -5.84
CA ILE A 219 -25.06 6.07 -7.30
C ILE A 219 -26.14 5.02 -7.62
N GLY A 220 -26.51 4.18 -6.65
CA GLY A 220 -27.37 3.02 -6.85
C GLY A 220 -26.73 1.94 -7.73
N GLY A 221 -27.53 1.25 -8.54
CA GLY A 221 -27.05 0.22 -9.46
C GLY A 221 -26.88 -1.17 -8.83
N VAL A 222 -25.86 -1.91 -9.26
CA VAL A 222 -25.63 -3.29 -8.83
C VAL A 222 -25.34 -3.38 -7.33
N ASP A 223 -24.59 -2.42 -6.78
CA ASP A 223 -24.24 -2.35 -5.35
C ASP A 223 -25.18 -1.39 -4.58
N SER A 224 -26.40 -1.14 -5.07
CA SER A 224 -27.31 -0.16 -4.48
C SER A 224 -27.61 -0.46 -3.01
N LEU A 225 -27.49 0.56 -2.15
CA LEU A 225 -27.92 0.50 -0.75
C LEU A 225 -29.04 1.50 -0.48
N SER A 226 -30.04 1.07 0.30
CA SER A 226 -31.00 2.01 0.89
C SER A 226 -30.28 2.90 1.91
N LYS A 227 -30.89 4.04 2.25
CA LYS A 227 -30.37 4.92 3.30
C LYS A 227 -30.12 4.15 4.61
N GLN A 228 -31.08 3.32 5.04
CA GLN A 228 -30.95 2.55 6.27
C GLN A 228 -29.80 1.54 6.18
N ALA A 229 -29.69 0.79 5.08
CA ALA A 229 -28.62 -0.20 4.91
C ALA A 229 -27.21 0.45 4.87
N TRP A 230 -27.11 1.65 4.29
CA TRP A 230 -25.87 2.43 4.32
C TRP A 230 -25.55 2.92 5.74
N GLN A 231 -26.52 3.46 6.47
CA GLN A 231 -26.34 3.88 7.86
C GLN A 231 -25.90 2.71 8.75
N ASP A 232 -26.55 1.55 8.63
CA ASP A 232 -26.19 0.34 9.37
C ASP A 232 -24.77 -0.12 9.03
N SER A 233 -24.36 0.00 7.77
CA SER A 233 -22.99 -0.29 7.34
C SER A 233 -21.98 0.66 7.98
N MET A 234 -22.24 1.96 7.99
CA MET A 234 -21.35 2.95 8.63
C MET A 234 -21.25 2.72 10.14
N ILE A 235 -22.37 2.46 10.83
CA ILE A 235 -22.37 2.14 12.26
C ILE A 235 -21.55 0.88 12.54
N ARG A 236 -21.74 -0.18 11.76
CA ARG A 236 -21.01 -1.43 11.93
C ARG A 236 -19.50 -1.27 11.68
N ILE A 237 -19.12 -0.57 10.62
CA ILE A 237 -17.72 -0.36 10.24
C ILE A 237 -17.01 0.47 11.31
N PHE A 238 -17.54 1.65 11.63
CA PHE A 238 -16.88 2.57 12.56
C PHE A 238 -17.04 2.16 14.02
N GLY A 239 -18.07 1.39 14.36
CA GLY A 239 -18.25 0.80 15.69
C GLY A 239 -17.22 -0.27 16.05
N ALA A 240 -16.45 -0.77 15.08
CA ALA A 240 -15.37 -1.72 15.30
C ALA A 240 -14.04 -1.03 15.72
N TYR A 241 -13.97 0.31 15.68
CA TYR A 241 -12.75 1.06 15.93
C TYR A 241 -12.86 1.88 17.21
N ARG A 242 -11.71 2.14 17.85
CA ARG A 242 -11.62 3.21 18.84
C ARG A 242 -11.84 4.56 18.14
N PRO A 243 -12.41 5.58 18.83
CA PRO A 243 -12.63 6.90 18.24
C PRO A 243 -11.38 7.53 17.62
N GLU A 244 -10.21 7.33 18.22
CA GLU A 244 -8.93 7.84 17.74
C GLU A 244 -8.52 7.15 16.43
N THR A 245 -8.65 5.82 16.38
CA THR A 245 -8.39 5.02 15.18
C THR A 245 -9.34 5.41 14.04
N ALA A 246 -10.63 5.61 14.34
CA ALA A 246 -11.62 6.05 13.36
C ALA A 246 -11.26 7.38 12.70
N ARG A 247 -10.68 8.32 13.46
CA ARG A 247 -10.22 9.63 12.95
C ARG A 247 -8.97 9.53 12.09
N ALA A 248 -8.16 8.49 12.27
CA ALA A 248 -6.94 8.26 11.49
C ALA A 248 -7.22 7.60 10.13
N MET A 249 -8.32 6.86 9.98
CA MET A 249 -8.61 6.08 8.77
C MET A 249 -8.53 6.89 7.46
N MET A 250 -7.80 6.38 6.46
CA MET A 250 -7.66 7.03 5.17
C MET A 250 -8.90 6.77 4.30
N ASN A 251 -9.86 7.69 4.33
CA ASN A 251 -11.11 7.60 3.59
C ASN A 251 -10.86 7.85 2.09
N VAL A 252 -10.54 6.79 1.35
CA VAL A 252 -10.28 6.81 -0.10
C VAL A 252 -11.54 7.03 -0.94
N ALA A 253 -11.44 7.77 -2.05
CA ALA A 253 -12.51 7.89 -3.05
C ALA A 253 -12.09 7.48 -4.49
N GLY A 254 -10.80 7.27 -4.66
CA GLY A 254 -10.09 6.89 -5.88
C GLY A 254 -8.61 6.72 -5.53
N THR A 255 -7.89 5.91 -6.29
CA THR A 255 -6.47 5.57 -6.09
C THR A 255 -5.84 5.21 -7.43
N HIS A 256 -4.53 4.95 -7.43
CA HIS A 256 -3.82 4.43 -8.61
C HIS A 256 -4.19 2.97 -8.96
N ASP A 257 -4.93 2.26 -8.10
CA ASP A 257 -5.40 0.89 -8.36
C ASP A 257 -6.92 0.79 -8.54
N SER A 258 -7.62 1.91 -8.61
CA SER A 258 -9.07 1.97 -8.85
C SER A 258 -9.39 3.00 -9.91
N PRO A 259 -10.57 2.93 -10.57
CA PRO A 259 -11.02 4.01 -11.43
C PRO A 259 -10.98 5.36 -10.71
N ARG A 260 -10.75 6.44 -11.47
CA ARG A 260 -10.86 7.82 -10.98
C ARG A 260 -12.23 8.03 -10.35
N MET A 261 -12.33 8.87 -9.31
CA MET A 261 -13.58 9.05 -8.56
C MET A 261 -14.77 9.37 -9.47
N ALA A 262 -14.59 10.31 -10.41
CA ALA A 262 -15.63 10.70 -11.35
C ALA A 262 -16.09 9.54 -12.25
N THR A 263 -15.16 8.74 -12.78
CA THR A 263 -15.48 7.55 -13.59
C THR A 263 -16.14 6.46 -12.76
N SER A 264 -15.70 6.25 -11.51
CA SER A 264 -16.30 5.31 -10.57
C SER A 264 -17.75 5.67 -10.25
N LEU A 265 -18.05 6.95 -10.02
CA LEU A 265 -19.41 7.44 -9.73
C LEU A 265 -20.31 7.48 -10.98
N LYS A 266 -19.72 7.67 -12.17
CA LYS A 266 -20.44 7.61 -13.45
C LYS A 266 -20.98 6.22 -13.76
N ASN A 267 -20.26 5.16 -13.38
CA ASN A 267 -20.58 3.79 -13.76
C ASN A 267 -21.28 3.07 -12.61
N LYS A 268 -22.46 2.49 -12.84
CA LYS A 268 -23.30 1.85 -11.81
C LYS A 268 -23.07 0.34 -11.68
N ASN A 269 -21.95 -0.15 -12.23
CA ASN A 269 -21.50 -1.51 -12.11
C ASN A 269 -20.98 -1.82 -10.70
N LYS A 270 -20.74 -3.10 -10.46
CA LYS A 270 -20.14 -3.62 -9.23
C LYS A 270 -18.77 -3.00 -8.98
N TYR A 271 -18.50 -2.58 -7.75
CA TYR A 271 -17.26 -1.91 -7.36
C TYR A 271 -16.03 -2.74 -7.76
N LYS A 272 -15.12 -2.11 -8.52
CA LYS A 272 -13.81 -2.68 -8.94
C LYS A 272 -13.94 -4.02 -9.69
N TYR A 273 -15.06 -4.22 -10.39
CA TYR A 273 -15.30 -5.40 -11.22
C TYR A 273 -15.66 -4.97 -12.64
N HIS A 274 -14.89 -5.45 -13.61
CA HIS A 274 -15.01 -5.12 -15.03
C HIS A 274 -15.07 -3.61 -15.28
N CYS A 275 -14.02 -2.91 -14.84
CA CYS A 275 -13.97 -1.45 -14.82
C CYS A 275 -13.17 -0.87 -15.99
N LYS A 276 -13.16 -1.60 -17.13
CA LYS A 276 -12.48 -1.21 -18.37
C LYS A 276 -13.33 -1.62 -19.57
N PRO A 277 -13.28 -0.87 -20.70
CA PRO A 277 -13.99 -1.24 -21.92
C PRO A 277 -13.71 -2.65 -22.47
N PRO A 278 -12.48 -3.21 -22.39
CA PRO A 278 -12.24 -4.60 -22.81
C PRO A 278 -12.91 -5.65 -21.93
N GLU A 279 -13.23 -5.34 -20.68
CA GLU A 279 -13.88 -6.23 -19.71
C GLU A 279 -15.40 -6.09 -19.73
N ASP A 280 -15.89 -4.86 -19.94
CA ASP A 280 -17.29 -4.51 -20.09
C ASP A 280 -17.44 -3.39 -21.15
N PRO A 281 -17.94 -3.70 -22.35
CA PRO A 281 -18.15 -2.71 -23.42
C PRO A 281 -19.13 -1.59 -23.06
N THR A 282 -19.92 -1.77 -22.01
CA THR A 282 -20.86 -0.74 -21.51
C THR A 282 -20.23 0.21 -20.49
N TYR A 283 -18.98 -0.07 -20.07
CA TYR A 283 -18.25 0.77 -19.13
C TYR A 283 -17.88 2.12 -19.76
N ARG A 284 -18.40 3.21 -19.19
CA ARG A 284 -18.31 4.56 -19.76
C ARG A 284 -17.02 5.24 -19.34
N THR A 285 -16.18 5.57 -20.32
CA THR A 285 -14.87 6.24 -20.14
C THR A 285 -14.80 7.64 -20.76
N ASP A 286 -15.88 8.07 -21.42
CA ASP A 286 -16.06 9.43 -21.91
C ASP A 286 -16.12 10.44 -20.75
N TYR A 287 -15.93 11.72 -21.08
CA TYR A 287 -15.92 12.81 -20.11
C TYR A 287 -17.19 12.80 -19.23
N PRO A 288 -17.10 12.96 -17.90
CA PRO A 288 -18.27 13.07 -17.04
C PRO A 288 -19.09 14.33 -17.36
N LEU A 289 -20.42 14.21 -17.39
CA LEU A 289 -21.33 15.34 -17.59
C LEU A 289 -21.66 16.03 -16.25
N ASP A 290 -22.40 17.14 -16.32
CA ASP A 290 -22.72 18.00 -15.17
C ASP A 290 -23.39 17.26 -14.00
N ASP A 291 -24.22 16.27 -14.28
CA ASP A 291 -24.88 15.43 -13.27
C ASP A 291 -23.85 14.61 -12.46
N VAL A 292 -22.85 14.04 -13.14
CA VAL A 292 -21.75 13.32 -12.48
C VAL A 292 -20.87 14.28 -11.70
N TRP A 293 -20.58 15.47 -12.22
CA TRP A 293 -19.79 16.46 -11.47
C TRP A 293 -20.53 16.99 -10.24
N ALA A 294 -21.85 17.17 -10.31
CA ALA A 294 -22.66 17.48 -9.14
C ALA A 294 -22.58 16.36 -8.09
N LEU A 295 -22.61 15.09 -8.53
CA LEU A 295 -22.47 13.94 -7.66
C LEU A 295 -21.07 13.83 -7.02
N VAL A 296 -20.01 14.11 -7.79
CA VAL A 296 -18.63 14.19 -7.29
C VAL A 296 -18.52 15.23 -6.18
N LYS A 297 -19.06 16.44 -6.41
CA LYS A 297 -19.07 17.50 -5.40
C LYS A 297 -19.83 17.08 -4.13
N LEU A 298 -21.01 16.47 -4.27
CA LEU A 298 -21.78 15.99 -3.13
C LEU A 298 -21.02 14.91 -2.35
N PHE A 299 -20.37 13.98 -3.06
CA PHE A 299 -19.56 12.94 -2.43
C PHE A 299 -18.34 13.53 -1.72
N GLN A 300 -17.66 14.51 -2.30
CA GLN A 300 -16.55 15.19 -1.63
C GLN A 300 -17.00 15.97 -0.39
N VAL A 301 -18.15 16.66 -0.43
CA VAL A 301 -18.73 17.28 0.78
C VAL A 301 -18.91 16.22 1.86
N HIS A 302 -19.44 15.06 1.52
CA HIS A 302 -19.56 13.94 2.46
C HIS A 302 -18.19 13.45 2.96
N GLN A 303 -17.24 13.18 2.07
CA GLN A 303 -15.89 12.71 2.40
C GLN A 303 -15.17 13.65 3.38
N PHE A 304 -15.26 14.96 3.16
CA PHE A 304 -14.61 16.00 3.97
C PHE A 304 -15.37 16.37 5.26
N THR A 305 -16.59 15.87 5.44
CA THR A 305 -17.39 16.07 6.67
C THR A 305 -17.62 14.78 7.46
N PHE A 306 -17.19 13.64 6.93
CA PHE A 306 -17.24 12.36 7.62
C PHE A 306 -16.01 12.15 8.51
N VAL A 307 -16.13 11.30 9.52
CA VAL A 307 -15.00 10.95 10.41
C VAL A 307 -13.92 10.18 9.66
N GLY A 308 -12.66 10.58 9.85
CA GLY A 308 -11.48 10.00 9.22
C GLY A 308 -10.59 11.06 8.59
N SER A 309 -9.60 10.62 7.83
CA SER A 309 -8.70 11.45 7.03
C SER A 309 -9.09 11.35 5.54
N PRO A 310 -9.70 12.39 4.95
CA PRO A 310 -10.13 12.36 3.56
C PRO A 310 -8.93 12.30 2.61
N HIS A 311 -9.01 11.46 1.57
CA HIS A 311 -7.97 11.32 0.56
C HIS A 311 -8.45 11.77 -0.82
N ILE A 312 -7.67 12.64 -1.47
CA ILE A 312 -7.83 13.03 -2.88
C ILE A 312 -6.73 12.34 -3.69
N PHE A 313 -7.11 11.68 -4.79
CA PHE A 313 -6.15 11.17 -5.76
C PHE A 313 -5.75 12.29 -6.75
N ASN A 314 -4.45 12.50 -6.95
CA ASN A 314 -3.93 13.68 -7.64
C ASN A 314 -4.57 13.90 -9.01
N GLY A 315 -5.13 15.09 -9.21
CA GLY A 315 -5.85 15.47 -10.42
C GLY A 315 -7.36 15.24 -10.39
N ASP A 316 -7.91 14.50 -9.41
CA ASP A 316 -9.36 14.43 -9.20
C ASP A 316 -9.92 15.81 -8.81
N GLU A 317 -9.13 16.63 -8.10
CA GLU A 317 -9.44 18.04 -7.81
C GLU A 317 -9.48 18.93 -9.07
N LEU A 318 -8.81 18.50 -10.14
CA LEU A 318 -8.81 19.16 -11.45
C LEU A 318 -9.82 18.54 -12.43
N GLY A 319 -10.64 17.60 -11.98
CA GLY A 319 -11.65 16.94 -12.80
C GLY A 319 -11.08 15.88 -13.74
N MET A 320 -9.97 15.22 -13.38
CA MET A 320 -9.49 14.06 -14.12
C MET A 320 -10.47 12.88 -14.03
N TRP A 321 -10.53 12.11 -15.11
CA TRP A 321 -11.35 10.90 -15.25
C TRP A 321 -10.54 9.82 -15.97
N GLY A 322 -10.90 8.56 -15.73
CA GLY A 322 -10.14 7.41 -16.20
C GLY A 322 -10.72 6.12 -15.64
N ALA A 323 -10.73 5.09 -16.47
CA ALA A 323 -11.07 3.73 -16.10
C ALA A 323 -10.05 3.17 -15.08
N ASP A 324 -10.15 1.90 -14.79
CA ASP A 324 -9.19 1.22 -13.92
C ASP A 324 -7.76 1.17 -14.51
N ASP A 325 -6.77 0.76 -13.70
CA ASP A 325 -5.35 0.70 -14.08
C ASP A 325 -5.13 0.11 -15.48
N PRO A 326 -4.42 0.78 -16.41
CA PRO A 326 -3.60 1.97 -16.23
C PRO A 326 -4.25 3.31 -16.55
N ASP A 327 -5.52 3.34 -16.97
CA ASP A 327 -6.16 4.55 -17.51
C ASP A 327 -6.36 5.65 -16.46
N ASN A 328 -6.38 5.30 -15.18
CA ASN A 328 -6.44 6.23 -14.06
C ASN A 328 -5.10 6.98 -13.81
N ARG A 329 -3.97 6.54 -14.37
CA ARG A 329 -2.61 7.06 -14.11
C ARG A 329 -2.13 8.06 -15.18
N LYS A 330 -3.04 8.89 -15.69
CA LYS A 330 -2.78 9.97 -16.67
C LYS A 330 -1.90 11.09 -16.15
#